data_AF-A0A255DTF4-F1
#
_entry.id   AF-A0A255DTF4-F1
#
_cell.length_a   1.000
_cell.length_b   1.000
_cell.length_c   1.000
_cell.angle_alpha   90.00
_cell.angle_beta   90.00
_cell.angle_gamma   90.00
#
_symmetry.space_group_name_H-M   'P 1'
#
loop_
_entity.id
_entity.type
_entity.pdbx_description
1 polymer ?
#
loop_
_entity_poly.entity_id
_entity_poly.type
_entity_poly.pdbx_seq_one_letter_code
_entity_poly.pdbx_strand_id
1 'polypeptide(L)' 'MIASSTDKAQANADTLEKYSPPDPVKAAIEHFVTTVGAQPNDAELDTNRNAITDWLKQVCPNLK' A
#
# COMPACT_ATOMS: atom_id res chain seq x y z
N MET A 1 3.04 2.42 3.57
CA MET A 1 2.60 1.49 4.63
C MET A 1 3.79 1.21 5.54
N ILE A 2 3.64 1.34 6.85
CA ILE A 2 4.71 0.99 7.80
C ILE A 2 4.34 -0.37 8.40
N ALA A 3 5.15 -1.38 8.14
CA ALA A 3 5.03 -2.69 8.75
C ALA A 3 6.40 -3.10 9.32
N SER A 4 6.37 -3.86 10.41
CA SER A 4 7.57 -4.37 11.09
C SER A 4 7.64 -5.90 11.05
N SER A 5 6.65 -6.54 10.44
CA SER A 5 6.53 -8.00 10.27
C SER A 5 5.58 -8.31 9.12
N THR A 6 5.74 -9.47 8.49
CA THR A 6 4.88 -9.93 7.40
C THR A 6 3.41 -9.98 7.81
N ASP A 7 3.11 -10.46 9.02
CA ASP A 7 1.73 -10.50 9.54
C ASP A 7 1.07 -9.12 9.60
N LYS A 8 1.83 -8.09 10.01
CA LYS A 8 1.31 -6.72 10.02
C LYS A 8 1.15 -6.16 8.62
N ALA A 9 2.04 -6.52 7.70
CA ALA A 9 1.93 -6.11 6.30
C ALA A 9 0.68 -6.74 5.66
N GLN A 10 0.42 -8.02 5.91
CA GLN A 10 -0.78 -8.71 5.46
C GLN A 10 -2.05 -8.10 6.05
N ALA A 11 -2.10 -7.85 7.36
CA ALA A 11 -3.27 -7.24 8.00
C ALA A 11 -3.59 -5.83 7.44
N ASN A 12 -2.55 -5.07 7.08
CA ASN A 12 -2.71 -3.79 6.39
C ASN A 12 -3.27 -3.98 4.97
N ALA A 13 -2.76 -4.96 4.21
CA ALA A 13 -3.27 -5.29 2.89
C ALA A 13 -4.74 -5.72 2.93
N ASP A 14 -5.11 -6.64 3.83
CA ASP A 14 -6.49 -7.11 4.03
C ASP A 14 -7.44 -5.94 4.37
N THR A 15 -6.95 -4.92 5.06
CA THR A 15 -7.74 -3.73 5.37
C THR A 15 -7.97 -2.87 4.13
N LEU A 16 -6.95 -2.72 3.28
CA LEU A 16 -7.06 -1.96 2.03
C LEU A 16 -7.91 -2.70 0.98
N GLU A 17 -7.83 -4.02 0.92
CA GLU A 17 -8.62 -4.85 -0.01
C GLU A 17 -10.13 -4.69 0.17
N LYS A 18 -10.60 -4.41 1.40
CA LYS A 18 -12.02 -4.14 1.68
C LYS A 18 -12.58 -2.95 0.90
N TYR A 19 -11.72 -2.05 0.44
CA TYR A 19 -12.10 -0.89 -0.37
C TYR A 19 -12.01 -1.14 -1.87
N SER A 20 -11.80 -2.40 -2.29
CA SER A 20 -11.72 -2.81 -3.70
C SER A 20 -10.75 -1.95 -4.53
N PRO A 21 -9.46 -1.88 -4.15
CA PRO A 21 -8.46 -1.14 -4.92
C PRO A 21 -8.40 -1.65 -6.36
N PRO A 22 -8.12 -0.76 -7.34
CA PRO A 22 -7.87 -1.18 -8.71
C PRO A 22 -6.56 -1.97 -8.82
N ASP A 23 -6.40 -2.78 -9.87
CA ASP A 23 -5.28 -3.73 -10.02
C ASP A 23 -3.88 -3.10 -9.85
N PRO A 24 -3.58 -1.89 -10.38
CA PRO A 24 -2.27 -1.26 -10.16
C PRO A 24 -1.99 -0.95 -8.68
N VAL A 25 -3.04 -0.65 -7.90
CA VAL A 25 -2.92 -0.36 -6.47
C VAL A 25 -2.79 -1.65 -5.67
N LYS A 26 -3.50 -2.72 -6.07
CA LYS A 26 -3.32 -4.06 -5.49
C LYS A 26 -1.88 -4.54 -5.65
N ALA A 27 -1.31 -4.43 -6.85
CA ALA A 27 0.09 -4.79 -7.11
C ALA A 27 1.06 -4.01 -6.19
N ALA A 28 0.84 -2.71 -6.01
CA ALA A 28 1.63 -1.89 -5.10
C ALA A 28 1.49 -2.31 -3.62
N ILE A 29 0.28 -2.73 -3.21
CA ILE A 29 0.02 -3.24 -1.86
C ILE A 29 0.74 -4.58 -1.66
N GLU A 30 0.60 -5.52 -2.58
CA GLU A 30 1.24 -6.85 -2.57
C GLU A 30 2.77 -6.76 -2.55
N HIS A 31 3.34 -5.82 -3.31
CA HIS A 31 4.77 -5.51 -3.25
C HIS A 31 5.20 -5.16 -1.83
N PHE A 32 4.48 -4.24 -1.19
CA PHE A 32 4.77 -3.86 0.18
C PHE A 32 4.44 -4.94 1.21
N VAL A 33 3.59 -5.92 0.94
CA VAL A 33 3.48 -7.12 1.79
C VAL A 33 4.77 -7.93 1.71
N THR A 34 5.28 -8.13 0.49
CA THR A 34 6.49 -8.91 0.21
C THR A 34 7.74 -8.30 0.82
N THR A 35 7.87 -6.97 0.77
CA THR A 35 9.00 -6.23 1.36
C THR A 35 8.81 -5.92 2.85
N VAL A 36 7.74 -6.41 3.47
CA VAL A 36 7.42 -6.14 4.88
C VAL A 36 7.27 -4.65 5.16
N GLY A 37 6.61 -3.94 4.25
CA GLY A 37 6.32 -2.52 4.30
C GLY A 37 7.17 -1.69 3.32
N ALA A 38 6.99 -0.38 3.40
CA ALA A 38 7.70 0.60 2.58
C ALA A 38 9.16 0.75 3.04
N GLN A 39 10.05 -0.10 2.51
CA GLN A 39 11.47 -0.12 2.90
C GLN A 39 12.25 1.04 2.24
N PRO A 40 13.17 1.72 2.95
CA PRO A 40 13.92 2.85 2.39
C PRO A 40 14.83 2.51 1.20
N ASN A 41 15.22 1.25 1.05
CA ASN A 41 16.08 0.75 -0.02
C ASN A 41 15.32 0.10 -1.17
N ASP A 42 13.99 0.16 -1.15
CA ASP A 42 13.13 -0.36 -2.21
C ASP A 42 13.13 0.62 -3.40
N ALA A 43 13.57 0.14 -4.57
CA ALA A 43 13.64 0.95 -5.78
C ALA A 43 12.25 1.38 -6.29
N GLU A 44 11.20 0.65 -5.92
CA GLU A 44 9.82 0.92 -6.34
C GLU A 44 9.02 1.65 -5.25
N LEU A 45 9.68 2.05 -4.16
CA LEU A 45 9.08 2.71 -3.00
C LEU A 45 8.18 3.88 -3.39
N ASP A 46 8.73 4.86 -4.11
CA ASP A 46 8.00 6.08 -4.44
C ASP A 46 6.86 5.81 -5.42
N THR A 47 7.08 4.96 -6.41
CA THR A 47 6.05 4.57 -7.40
C THR A 47 4.86 3.89 -6.70
N ASN A 48 5.13 2.87 -5.89
CA ASN A 48 4.09 2.11 -5.19
C ASN A 48 3.38 2.96 -4.12
N ARG A 49 4.14 3.81 -3.41
CA ARG A 49 3.56 4.73 -2.42
C ARG A 49 2.66 5.77 -3.08
N ASN A 50 3.07 6.33 -4.21
CA ASN A 50 2.28 7.34 -4.93
C ASN A 50 1.00 6.72 -5.49
N ALA A 51 1.07 5.52 -6.09
CA ALA A 51 -0.12 4.80 -6.57
C ALA A 51 -1.16 4.59 -5.47
N ILE A 52 -0.74 4.13 -4.29
CA ILE A 52 -1.64 3.96 -3.13
C ILE A 52 -2.15 5.32 -2.62
N THR A 53 -1.29 6.34 -2.54
CA THR A 53 -1.67 7.66 -2.03
C THR A 53 -2.71 8.34 -2.92
N ASP A 54 -2.51 8.30 -4.24
CA ASP A 54 -3.43 8.94 -5.19
C ASP A 54 -4.77 8.22 -5.24
N TRP A 55 -4.77 6.89 -5.12
CA TRP A 55 -6.00 6.14 -4.90
C TRP A 55 -6.70 6.50 -3.59
N LEU A 56 -5.96 6.55 -2.47
CA LEU A 56 -6.55 6.94 -1.19
C LEU A 56 -7.15 8.34 -1.22
N LYS A 57 -6.58 9.30 -1.95
CA LYS A 57 -7.19 10.63 -2.14
C LYS A 57 -8.51 10.58 -2.91
N GLN A 58 -8.66 9.64 -3.85
CA GLN A 58 -9.93 9.44 -4.57
C GLN A 58 -11.00 8.82 -3.68
N VAL A 59 -10.62 7.85 -2.84
CA VAL A 59 -11.57 7.14 -1.95
C VAL A 59 -11.85 7.90 -0.65
N CYS A 60 -10.92 8.75 -0.21
CA CYS A 60 -11.03 9.56 1.00
C CYS A 60 -10.88 11.06 0.65
N PRO A 61 -11.98 11.75 0.31
CA PRO A 61 -11.96 13.16 -0.12
C PRO A 61 -11.40 14.15 0.92
N ASN A 62 -11.36 13.74 2.19
CA ASN A 62 -10.86 14.52 3.32
C ASN A 62 -9.41 14.19 3.70
N LEU A 63 -8.75 13.30 2.95
CA LEU A 63 -7.34 12.99 3.15
C LEU A 63 -6.51 14.22 2.75
N LYS A 64 -5.97 14.92 3.75
CA LYS A 64 -5.14 16.12 3.57
C LYS A 64 -3.66 15.78 3.57
#